data_AF-A0A561SHE1-F1
#
_entry.id   AF-A0A561SHE1-F1
#
_cell.length_a   1.000
_cell.length_b   1.000
_cell.length_c   1.000
_cell.angle_alpha   90.00
_cell.angle_beta   90.00
_cell.angle_gamma   90.00
#
_symmetry.space_group_name_H-M   'P 1'
#
loop_
_entity.id
_entity.type
_entity.pdbx_description
1 polymer ?
#
loop_
_entity_poly.entity_id
_entity_poly.type
_entity_poly.pdbx_seq_one_letter_code
_entity_poly.pdbx_strand_id
1 'polypeptide(L)' 'MIPNAALLRRAAFTCRAASVASIGLCIGLWIRAKTVDQDERGNAERRALFVGLWPPMFWLISDTIDDASRRLADR' A
#
# COMPACT_ATOMS: atom_id res chain seq x y z
N MET A 1 -9.58 -14.50 25.33
CA MET A 1 -10.29 -14.02 24.11
C MET A 1 -9.54 -12.86 23.44
N ILE A 2 -8.21 -12.97 23.20
CA ILE A 2 -7.37 -11.90 22.60
C ILE A 2 -6.90 -12.15 21.13
N PRO A 3 -7.32 -13.20 20.37
CA PRO A 3 -6.72 -13.45 19.05
C PRO A 3 -7.06 -12.40 17.99
N ASN A 4 -8.21 -11.73 18.10
CA ASN A 4 -8.71 -10.85 17.04
C ASN A 4 -7.99 -9.49 17.00
N ALA A 5 -7.70 -8.87 18.15
CA ALA A 5 -6.99 -7.59 18.18
C ALA A 5 -5.54 -7.73 17.66
N ALA A 6 -4.86 -8.80 18.04
CA ALA A 6 -3.52 -9.09 17.52
C ALA A 6 -3.52 -9.34 16.01
N LEU A 7 -4.53 -10.04 15.48
CA LEU A 7 -4.69 -10.27 14.04
C LEU A 7 -4.92 -8.95 13.28
N LEU A 8 -5.84 -8.11 13.77
CA LEU A 8 -6.13 -6.80 13.15
C LEU A 8 -4.90 -5.90 13.17
N ARG A 9 -4.13 -5.86 14.26
CA ARG A 9 -2.89 -5.07 14.32
C ARG A 9 -1.85 -5.53 13.28
N ARG A 10 -1.73 -6.84 13.04
CA ARG A 10 -0.86 -7.38 11.97
C ARG A 10 -1.37 -6.99 10.60
N ALA A 11 -2.68 -7.08 10.35
CA ALA A 11 -3.29 -6.66 9.10
C ALA A 11 -3.08 -5.16 8.82
N ALA A 12 -3.28 -4.31 9.83
CA ALA A 12 -3.00 -2.87 9.74
C ALA A 12 -1.53 -2.62 9.36
N PHE A 13 -0.59 -3.30 10.01
CA PHE A 13 0.82 -3.22 9.67
C PHE A 13 1.10 -3.64 8.21
N THR A 14 0.52 -4.75 7.74
CA THR A 14 0.66 -5.21 6.36
C THR A 14 0.12 -4.19 5.35
N CYS A 15 -1.06 -3.60 5.61
CA CYS A 15 -1.62 -2.55 4.75
C CYS A 15 -0.72 -1.31 4.72
N ARG A 16 -0.17 -0.90 5.87
CA ARG A 16 0.74 0.24 5.94
C ARG A 16 2.05 -0.02 5.20
N ALA A 17 2.61 -1.22 5.32
CA ALA A 17 3.76 -1.66 4.54
C ALA A 17 3.44 -1.69 3.04
N ALA A 18 2.28 -2.19 2.63
CA ALA A 18 1.83 -2.20 1.24
C ALA A 18 1.67 -0.78 0.67
N SER A 19 1.19 0.18 1.47
CA SER A 19 1.14 1.61 1.09
C SER A 19 2.54 2.13 0.74
N VAL A 20 3.53 1.92 1.60
CA VAL A 20 4.90 2.38 1.36
C VAL A 20 5.55 1.62 0.20
N ALA A 21 5.34 0.30 0.11
CA ALA A 21 5.82 -0.52 -0.99
C ALA A 21 5.25 -0.06 -2.34
N SER A 22 3.98 0.37 -2.37
CA SER A 22 3.34 0.93 -3.55
C SER A 22 3.99 2.23 -4.01
N ILE A 23 4.40 3.13 -3.10
CA ILE A 23 5.19 4.31 -3.44
C ILE A 23 6.52 3.89 -4.09
N GLY A 24 7.24 2.95 -3.46
CA GLY A 24 8.51 2.43 -4.00
C GLY A 24 8.35 1.80 -5.39
N LEU A 25 7.29 1.02 -5.60
CA LEU A 25 6.97 0.40 -6.88
C LEU A 25 6.63 1.45 -7.95
N CYS A 26 5.88 2.49 -7.60
CA CYS A 26 5.57 3.61 -8.49
C CYS A 26 6.88 4.29 -8.96
N ILE A 27 7.77 4.64 -8.02
CA ILE A 27 9.06 5.26 -8.32
C ILE A 27 9.92 4.33 -9.20
N GLY A 28 10.00 3.04 -8.85
CA GLY A 28 10.76 2.05 -9.62
C GLY A 28 10.25 1.90 -11.05
N LEU A 29 8.94 1.88 -11.26
CA LEU A 29 8.33 1.87 -12.59
C LEU A 29 8.61 3.16 -13.36
N TRP A 30 8.63 4.31 -12.68
CA TRP A 30 8.97 5.60 -13.29
C TRP A 30 10.44 5.65 -13.73
N ILE A 31 11.34 5.09 -12.94
CA ILE A 31 12.76 4.95 -13.31
C ILE A 31 12.89 4.00 -14.50
N ARG A 32 12.22 2.84 -14.47
CA ARG A 32 12.20 1.88 -15.60
C ARG A 32 11.68 2.55 -16.88
N ALA A 33 10.65 3.38 -16.79
CA ALA A 33 10.09 4.08 -17.96
C ALA A 33 11.13 4.97 -18.66
N LYS A 34 12.14 5.47 -17.94
CA LYS A 34 13.23 6.27 -18.51
C LYS A 34 14.30 5.43 -19.22
N THR A 35 14.30 4.11 -19.06
CA THR A 35 15.34 3.21 -19.58
C THR A 35 14.85 2.26 -20.68
N VAL A 36 13.57 2.33 -21.06
CA VAL A 36 12.95 1.43 -22.06
C VAL A 36 12.51 2.21 -23.30
N ASP A 37 12.35 1.50 -24.42
CA ASP A 37 11.88 2.08 -25.69
C ASP A 37 10.45 2.62 -25.60
N GLN A 38 10.05 3.49 -26.54
CA GLN A 38 8.82 4.29 -26.44
C GLN A 38 7.52 3.47 -26.23
N ASP A 39 7.40 2.31 -26.88
CA ASP A 39 6.24 1.42 -26.69
C ASP A 39 6.18 0.82 -25.28
N GLU A 40 7.34 0.40 -24.74
CA GLU A 40 7.46 -0.13 -23.39
C GLU A 40 7.34 0.96 -22.32
N ARG A 41 7.78 2.18 -22.65
CA ARG A 41 7.72 3.36 -21.81
C ARG A 41 6.29 3.74 -21.50
N GLY A 42 5.41 3.81 -22.51
CA GLY A 42 4.00 4.13 -22.29
C GLY A 42 3.30 3.12 -21.38
N ASN A 43 3.65 1.82 -21.49
CA ASN A 43 3.16 0.80 -20.56
C ASN A 43 3.71 1.00 -19.14
N ALA A 44 4.99 1.31 -18.99
CA ALA A 44 5.62 1.57 -17.70
C ALA A 44 5.02 2.80 -17.00
N GLU A 45 4.79 3.90 -17.73
CA GLU A 45 4.17 5.13 -17.23
C GLU A 45 2.74 4.89 -16.73
N ARG A 46 1.90 4.18 -17.50
CA ARG A 46 0.54 3.81 -17.05
C ARG A 46 0.57 3.00 -15.76
N ARG A 47 1.42 1.97 -15.69
CA ARG A 47 1.54 1.14 -14.49
C ARG A 47 2.01 1.95 -13.28
N ALA A 48 2.95 2.87 -13.47
CA ALA A 48 3.42 3.73 -12.40
C ALA A 48 2.32 4.66 -11.88
N LEU A 49 1.56 5.30 -12.77
CA LEU A 49 0.40 6.12 -12.38
C LEU A 49 -0.64 5.31 -11.60
N PHE A 50 -1.02 4.14 -12.11
CA PHE A 50 -1.97 3.27 -11.42
C PHE A 50 -1.46 2.88 -10.04
N VAL A 51 -0.21 2.42 -9.93
CA VAL A 51 0.40 2.04 -8.65
C VAL A 51 0.46 3.24 -7.71
N GLY A 52 0.79 4.44 -8.19
CA GLY A 52 0.85 5.67 -7.39
C GLY A 52 -0.48 6.11 -6.75
N LEU A 53 -1.62 5.54 -7.17
CA LEU A 53 -2.94 5.80 -6.59
C LEU A 53 -3.28 4.90 -5.39
N TRP A 54 -2.60 3.76 -5.23
CA TRP A 54 -2.87 2.82 -4.13
C TRP A 54 -2.33 3.21 -2.75
N PRO A 55 -1.27 4.03 -2.59
CA PRO A 55 -0.76 4.42 -1.27
C PRO A 55 -1.83 5.03 -0.36
N PRO A 56 -2.59 6.07 -0.75
CA PRO A 56 -3.61 6.65 0.14
C PRO A 56 -4.68 5.62 0.51
N MET A 57 -5.08 4.74 -0.42
CA MET A 57 -6.05 3.68 -0.14
C MET A 57 -5.55 2.69 0.92
N PHE A 58 -4.34 2.13 0.73
CA PHE A 58 -3.76 1.19 1.69
C PHE A 58 -3.51 1.84 3.05
N TRP A 59 -3.13 3.12 3.07
CA TRP A 59 -2.94 3.86 4.30
C TRP A 59 -4.25 4.02 5.08
N LEU A 60 -5.33 4.46 4.42
CA LEU A 60 -6.64 4.64 5.05
C LEU A 60 -7.25 3.32 5.55
N ILE A 61 -7.08 2.24 4.79
CA ILE A 61 -7.47 0.89 5.24
C ILE A 61 -6.70 0.52 6.52
N SER A 62 -5.38 0.74 6.54
CA SER A 62 -4.56 0.45 7.72
C SER A 62 -5.00 1.23 8.96
N ASP A 63 -5.38 2.49 8.78
CA ASP A 63 -5.82 3.37 9.86
C ASP A 63 -7.15 2.90 10.46
N THR A 64 -8.09 2.54 9.58
CA THR A 64 -9.40 2.00 9.98
C THR A 64 -9.26 0.68 10.74
N ILE A 65 -8.36 -0.22 10.28
CA ILE A 65 -8.11 -1.50 10.94
C ILE A 65 -7.44 -1.29 12.32
N ASP A 66 -6.51 -0.35 12.42
CA ASP A 66 -5.81 -0.07 13.69
C ASP A 66 -6.77 0.54 14.73
N ASP A 67 -7.65 1.45 14.32
CA ASP A 67 -8.73 1.99 15.17
C ASP A 67 -9.67 0.87 15.65
N ALA A 68 -10.11 -0.01 14.75
CA ALA A 68 -10.92 -1.18 15.11
C ALA A 68 -10.20 -2.11 16.10
N SER A 69 -8.90 -2.34 15.90
CA SER A 69 -8.05 -3.15 16.79
C SER A 69 -7.97 -2.57 18.20
N ARG A 70 -7.79 -1.25 18.33
CA ARG A 70 -7.74 -0.55 19.63
C ARG A 70 -9.07 -0.67 20.37
N ARG A 71 -10.20 -0.41 19.70
CA ARG A 71 -11.54 -0.55 20.28
C ARG A 71 -11.84 -1.96 20.76
N LEU A 72 -11.25 -2.98 20.14
CA LEU A 72 -11.36 -4.39 20.55
C LEU A 72 -10.45 -4.74 21.73
N ALA A 73 -9.32 -4.04 21.90
CA ALA A 73 -8.42 -4.22 23.03
C ALA A 73 -8.93 -3.55 24.31
N ASP A 74 -9.71 -2.47 24.16
CA ASP A 74 -10.28 -1.70 25.27
C ASP A 74 -11.60 -2.29 25.83
N ARG A 75 -12.14 -3.35 25.20
CA ARG A 75 -13.35 -4.09 25.65
C ARG A 75 -12.98 -5.32 26.46
#